data_AF-A0A2P5X7W4-F1
#
_entry.id   AF-A0A2P5X7W4-F1
#
_cell.length_a   1.000
_cell.length_b   1.000
_cell.length_c   1.000
_cell.angle_alpha   90.00
_cell.angle_beta   90.00
_cell.angle_gamma   90.00
#
_symmetry.space_group_name_H-M   'P 1'
#
loop_
_entity.id
_entity.type
_entity.pdbx_description
1 polymer ?
#
loop_
_entity_poly.entity_id
_entity_poly.type
_entity_poly.pdbx_seq_one_letter_code
_entity_poly.pdbx_strand_id
1 'polypeptide(L)'
;MQDAEAIPALEVVLNDLSLHPIVRHEAAEALGAIGLESNIPLLKNSLVLDPAPEVRETCELALQRIEELKSNGSNDKSSMTEKSPFLSVDPAAPASSHSSVDKLRYSHYW
;
A
#
# COMPACT_ATOMS: atom_id res chain seq x y z
N MET A 1 -11.87 3.97 -4.72
CA MET A 1 -11.27 2.92 -5.56
C MET A 1 -10.73 1.82 -4.64
N GLN A 2 -11.62 1.07 -3.99
CA GLN A 2 -11.31 0.02 -3.01
C GLN A 2 -12.30 -1.13 -3.19
N ASP A 3 -12.57 -1.48 -4.45
CA ASP A 3 -13.58 -2.48 -4.79
C ASP A 3 -13.02 -3.89 -4.57
N ALA A 4 -13.61 -4.64 -3.63
CA ALA A 4 -13.18 -5.99 -3.30
C ALA A 4 -13.40 -6.97 -4.47
N GLU A 5 -14.34 -6.67 -5.38
CA GLU A 5 -14.61 -7.50 -6.56
C GLU A 5 -13.43 -7.47 -7.57
N ALA A 6 -12.51 -6.50 -7.43
CA ALA A 6 -11.31 -6.42 -8.27
C ALA A 6 -10.21 -7.40 -7.85
N ILE A 7 -10.23 -7.95 -6.63
CA ILE A 7 -9.15 -8.78 -6.07
C ILE A 7 -8.79 -9.98 -6.97
N PRO A 8 -9.74 -10.76 -7.52
CA PRO A 8 -9.39 -11.88 -8.39
C PRO A 8 -8.60 -11.46 -9.63
N ALA A 9 -8.92 -10.31 -10.22
CA ALA A 9 -8.19 -9.79 -11.37
C ALA A 9 -6.79 -9.29 -10.98
N LEU A 10 -6.68 -8.61 -9.83
CA LEU A 10 -5.40 -8.12 -9.30
C LEU A 10 -4.46 -9.28 -8.93
N GLU A 11 -5.00 -10.37 -8.38
CA GLU A 11 -4.23 -11.58 -8.08
C GLU A 11 -3.65 -12.23 -9.34
N VAL A 12 -4.44 -12.30 -10.42
CA VAL A 12 -3.95 -12.80 -11.71
C VAL A 12 -2.80 -11.93 -12.23
N VAL A 13 -2.96 -10.61 -12.19
CA VAL A 13 -1.92 -9.68 -12.66
C VAL A 13 -0.64 -9.78 -11.83
N LEU A 14 -0.75 -9.80 -10.51
CA LEU A 14 0.42 -9.84 -9.62
C LEU A 14 1.22 -11.14 -9.76
N ASN A 15 0.57 -12.26 -10.12
CA ASN A 15 1.25 -13.55 -10.31
C ASN A 15 1.71 -13.81 -11.75
N ASP A 16 1.36 -12.96 -12.72
CA ASP A 16 1.73 -13.15 -14.12
C ASP A 16 3.12 -12.58 -14.42
N LEU A 17 4.14 -13.43 -14.28
CA LEU A 17 5.53 -13.08 -14.57
C LEU A 17 5.82 -12.75 -16.04
N SER A 18 4.86 -12.97 -16.95
CA SER A 18 5.00 -12.53 -18.34
C SER A 18 4.73 -11.03 -18.52
N LEU A 19 4.06 -10.39 -17.55
CA LEU A 19 3.79 -8.95 -17.57
C LEU A 19 5.02 -8.14 -17.18
N HIS A 20 5.05 -6.88 -17.62
CA HIS A 20 6.09 -5.94 -17.21
C HIS A 20 5.99 -5.67 -15.69
N PRO A 21 7.11 -5.58 -14.96
CA PRO A 21 7.11 -5.35 -13.51
C PRO A 21 6.20 -4.21 -13.04
N ILE A 22 6.16 -3.10 -13.78
CA ILE A 22 5.27 -1.96 -13.45
C ILE A 22 3.79 -2.37 -13.35
N VAL A 23 3.30 -3.28 -14.19
CA VAL A 23 1.89 -3.69 -14.16
C VAL A 23 1.59 -4.48 -12.89
N ARG A 24 2.55 -5.30 -12.45
CA ARG A 24 2.45 -6.05 -11.18
C ARG A 24 2.61 -5.14 -9.97
N HIS A 25 3.48 -4.14 -10.05
CA HIS A 25 3.64 -3.10 -9.05
C HIS A 25 2.30 -2.38 -8.77
N GLU A 26 1.62 -1.92 -9.83
CA GLU A 26 0.30 -1.28 -9.70
C GLU A 26 -0.75 -2.23 -9.11
N ALA A 27 -0.68 -3.53 -9.41
CA ALA A 27 -1.58 -4.52 -8.83
C ALA A 27 -1.33 -4.71 -7.32
N ALA A 28 -0.07 -4.80 -6.90
CA ALA A 28 0.30 -4.86 -5.49
C ALA A 28 -0.12 -3.60 -4.72
N GLU A 29 0.06 -2.42 -5.33
CA GLU A 29 -0.40 -1.15 -4.75
C GLU A 29 -1.92 -1.12 -4.58
N ALA A 30 -2.67 -1.52 -5.62
CA ALA A 30 -4.13 -1.58 -5.56
C ALA A 30 -4.62 -2.55 -4.47
N LEU A 31 -3.98 -3.71 -4.32
CA LEU A 31 -4.29 -4.68 -3.26
C LEU A 31 -4.04 -4.10 -1.85
N GLY A 32 -2.97 -3.32 -1.69
CA GLY A 32 -2.70 -2.57 -0.45
C GLY A 32 -3.72 -1.47 -0.18
N ALA A 33 -4.13 -0.73 -1.22
CA ALA A 33 -5.15 0.31 -1.11
C ALA A 33 -6.54 -0.24 -0.75
N ILE A 34 -6.90 -1.41 -1.29
CA ILE A 34 -8.12 -2.16 -0.91
C ILE A 34 -8.07 -2.54 0.58
N GLY A 35 -6.91 -2.94 1.09
CA GLY A 35 -6.68 -3.04 2.53
C GLY A 35 -7.28 -4.27 3.23
N LEU A 36 -7.73 -5.29 2.48
CA LEU A 36 -8.30 -6.50 3.08
C LEU A 36 -7.23 -7.48 3.54
N GLU A 37 -7.40 -8.05 4.74
CA GLU A 37 -6.48 -9.05 5.31
C GLU A 37 -6.36 -10.32 4.45
N SER A 38 -7.39 -10.64 3.66
CA SER A 38 -7.37 -11.74 2.69
C SER A 38 -6.24 -11.61 1.66
N ASN A 39 -5.74 -10.40 1.42
CA ASN A 39 -4.67 -10.13 0.46
C ASN A 39 -3.27 -10.40 1.05
N ILE A 40 -3.13 -10.52 2.38
CA ILE A 40 -1.83 -10.67 3.06
C ILE A 40 -1.03 -11.88 2.55
N PRO A 41 -1.60 -13.09 2.40
CA PRO A 41 -0.84 -14.24 1.93
C PRO A 41 -0.28 -14.02 0.52
N LEU A 42 -1.08 -13.44 -0.37
CA LEU A 42 -0.69 -13.13 -1.75
C LEU A 42 0.46 -12.11 -1.81
N LEU A 43 0.35 -11.03 -1.04
CA LEU A 43 1.39 -10.00 -0.96
C LEU A 43 2.68 -10.54 -0.35
N LYS A 44 2.60 -11.38 0.70
CA LYS A 44 3.78 -12.03 1.29
C LYS A 44 4.47 -12.98 0.32
N ASN A 45 3.71 -13.73 -0.47
CA ASN A 45 4.29 -14.61 -1.49
C ASN A 45 5.04 -13.80 -2.54
N SER A 46 4.42 -12.73 -3.05
CA SER A 46 5.02 -11.86 -4.07
C SER A 46 6.24 -11.10 -3.55
N LEU A 47 6.21 -10.67 -2.27
CA LEU A 47 7.36 -10.09 -1.57
C LEU A 47 8.58 -11.02 -1.55
N VAL A 48 8.39 -12.34 -1.52
CA VAL A 48 9.50 -13.30 -1.48
C VAL A 48 9.90 -13.77 -2.88
N LEU A 49 8.91 -13.95 -3.77
CA LEU A 49 9.07 -14.70 -5.02
C LEU A 49 9.21 -13.81 -6.26
N ASP A 50 8.70 -12.58 -6.24
CA ASP A 50 8.75 -11.73 -7.43
C ASP A 50 10.22 -11.37 -7.76
N PRO A 51 10.69 -11.57 -9.00
CA PRO A 51 12.07 -11.26 -9.37
C PRO A 51 12.38 -9.76 -9.35
N ALA A 52 11.38 -8.90 -9.52
CA ALA A 52 11.56 -7.46 -9.61
C ALA A 52 11.56 -6.80 -8.22
N PRO A 53 12.63 -6.09 -7.82
CA PRO A 53 12.70 -5.42 -6.52
C PRO A 53 11.56 -4.42 -6.31
N GLU A 54 11.18 -3.66 -7.34
CA GLU A 54 10.12 -2.66 -7.27
C GLU A 54 8.73 -3.27 -7.00
N VAL A 55 8.50 -4.54 -7.33
CA VAL A 55 7.25 -5.23 -6.99
C VAL A 55 7.30 -5.73 -5.55
N ARG A 56 8.46 -6.25 -5.11
CA ARG A 56 8.67 -6.69 -3.73
C ARG A 56 8.54 -5.54 -2.75
N GLU A 57 9.19 -4.41 -3.01
CA GLU A 57 9.11 -3.18 -2.20
C GLU A 57 7.67 -2.68 -2.09
N THR A 58 6.90 -2.69 -3.19
CA THR A 58 5.48 -2.33 -3.14
C THR A 58 4.64 -3.33 -2.34
N CYS A 59 4.94 -4.62 -2.42
CA CYS A 59 4.26 -5.61 -1.57
C CYS A 59 4.54 -5.38 -0.07
N GLU A 60 5.76 -4.97 0.29
CA GLU A 60 6.10 -4.59 1.66
C GLU A 60 5.29 -3.38 2.14
N LEU A 61 5.23 -2.31 1.34
CA LEU A 61 4.42 -1.12 1.64
C LEU A 61 2.93 -1.43 1.74
N ALA A 62 2.41 -2.27 0.83
CA ALA A 62 1.02 -2.72 0.85
C ALA A 62 0.69 -3.51 2.12
N LEU A 63 1.59 -4.39 2.57
CA LEU A 63 1.44 -5.13 3.82
C LEU A 63 1.45 -4.21 5.04
N GLN A 64 2.40 -3.26 5.10
CA GLN A 64 2.45 -2.27 6.17
C GLN A 64 1.14 -1.48 6.26
N ARG A 65 0.62 -1.04 5.12
CA ARG A 65 -0.64 -0.31 5.05
C ARG A 65 -1.82 -1.13 5.59
N ILE A 66 -1.93 -2.40 5.24
CA ILE A 66 -2.99 -3.29 5.75
C ILE A 66 -2.89 -3.39 7.29
N GLU A 67 -1.69 -3.51 7.85
CA GLU A 67 -1.47 -3.57 9.30
C GLU A 67 -1.81 -2.24 10.00
N GLU A 68 -1.49 -1.10 9.39
CA GLU A 68 -1.86 0.24 9.89
C GLU A 68 -3.38 0.44 9.91
N LEU A 69 -4.09 0.02 8.85
CA LEU A 69 -5.55 0.10 8.78
C LEU A 69 -6.21 -0.75 9.89
N LYS A 70 -5.66 -1.93 10.16
CA LYS A 70 -6.09 -2.80 11.26
C LYS A 70 -5.85 -2.15 12.63
N SER A 71 -4.68 -1.57 12.83
CA SER A 71 -4.29 -0.90 14.08
C SER A 71 -5.16 0.33 14.36
N ASN A 72 -5.49 1.11 13.32
CA ASN A 72 -6.31 2.31 13.44
C ASN A 72 -7.82 2.02 13.54
N GLY A 73 -8.28 0.86 13.07
CA GLY A 73 -9.67 0.41 13.24
C GLY A 73 -10.11 0.22 14.69
N SER A 74 -9.16 0.19 15.65
CA SER A 74 -9.42 0.10 17.08
C SER A 74 -9.48 1.45 17.81
N ASN A 75 -9.05 2.55 17.18
CA ASN A 75 -9.04 3.90 17.74
C ASN A 75 -9.92 4.84 16.89
N ASP A 76 -11.23 4.62 16.96
CA ASP A 76 -12.21 5.60 16.48
C ASP A 76 -12.20 6.82 17.41
N LYS A 77 -11.22 7.72 17.20
CA LYS A 77 -11.26 9.16 17.53
C LYS A 77 -9.98 9.87 17.09
N SER A 78 -10.16 10.78 16.14
CA SER A 78 -9.38 12.01 15.97
C SER A 78 -7.95 11.88 15.43
N SER A 79 -7.84 11.86 14.10
CA SER A 79 -6.98 12.86 13.46
C SER A 79 -7.86 13.68 12.52
N MET A 80 -7.93 14.98 12.80
CA MET A 80 -8.59 15.99 11.97
C MET A 80 -7.86 16.13 10.63
N THR A 81 -8.01 15.14 9.75
CA THR A 81 -7.90 15.37 8.32
C THR A 81 -9.34 15.50 7.82
N GLU A 82 -9.74 16.74 7.52
CA GLU A 82 -10.90 17.02 6.67
C GLU A 82 -10.94 15.95 5.58
N LYS A 83 -11.95 15.08 5.58
CA LYS A 83 -12.10 14.05 4.54
C LYS A 83 -12.05 14.80 3.23
N SER A 84 -10.99 14.56 2.44
CA SER A 84 -10.80 15.34 1.22
C SER A 84 -12.06 15.18 0.37
N PRO A 85 -12.59 16.26 -0.23
CA PRO A 85 -13.82 16.19 -1.02
C PRO A 85 -13.68 15.24 -2.23
N PHE A 86 -12.45 14.86 -2.57
CA PHE A 86 -12.12 13.94 -3.65
C PHE A 86 -11.95 12.49 -3.18
N LEU A 87 -12.03 12.22 -1.87
CA LEU A 87 -11.77 10.91 -1.26
C LEU A 87 -10.46 10.28 -1.76
N SER A 88 -9.48 11.14 -2.05
CA SER A 88 -8.17 10.74 -2.52
C SER A 88 -7.51 9.96 -1.40
N VAL A 89 -7.19 8.71 -1.69
CA VAL A 89 -6.43 7.86 -0.78
C VAL A 89 -4.98 7.98 -1.19
N ASP A 90 -4.18 8.67 -0.39
CA ASP A 90 -2.73 8.68 -0.61
C ASP A 90 -2.15 7.29 -0.26
N PRO A 91 -1.31 6.71 -1.13
CA PRO A 91 -0.66 5.42 -0.88
C PRO A 91 0.25 5.49 0.36
N ALA A 92 0.95 6.62 0.52
CA ALA A 92 1.82 6.91 1.65
C ALA A 92 1.08 7.60 2.79
N ALA A 93 1.42 7.24 4.03
CA ALA A 93 0.94 7.95 5.20
C ALA A 93 1.45 9.40 5.20
N PRO A 94 0.60 10.38 5.59
CA PRO A 94 1.05 11.76 5.70
C PRO A 94 2.12 11.88 6.79
N ALA A 95 3.13 12.73 6.53
CA ALA A 95 4.10 13.10 7.56
C ALA A 95 3.39 13.76 8.76
N SER A 96 3.90 13.53 9.97
CA SER A 96 3.34 14.16 11.17
C SER A 96 3.32 15.69 11.05
N SER A 97 2.28 16.35 11.54
CA SER A 97 2.08 17.81 11.43
C SER A 97 3.18 18.69 12.05
N HIS A 98 4.18 18.09 12.70
CA HIS A 98 5.30 18.77 13.38
C HIS A 98 6.68 18.48 12.77
N SER A 99 6.76 17.78 11.64
CA SER A 99 8.04 17.61 10.93
C SER A 99 8.41 18.90 10.19
N SER A 100 9.51 19.55 10.58
CA SER A 100 10.07 20.66 9.83
C SER A 100 10.68 20.18 8.51
N VAL A 101 10.78 21.08 7.52
CA VAL A 101 11.39 20.79 6.22
C VAL A 101 12.79 20.21 6.38
N ASP A 102 13.57 20.72 7.33
CA ASP A 102 14.91 20.22 7.63
C ASP A 102 14.89 18.76 8.12
N LYS A 103 13.94 18.37 8.97
CA LYS A 103 13.83 16.98 9.47
C LYS A 103 13.50 15.99 8.35
N LEU A 104 12.69 16.40 7.37
CA LEU A 104 12.32 15.56 6.24
C LEU A 104 13.49 15.37 5.27
N ARG A 105 14.35 16.38 5.09
CA ARG A 105 15.53 16.31 4.21
C ARG A 105 16.56 15.27 4.62
N TYR A 106 16.66 14.95 5.91
CA TYR A 106 17.63 13.97 6.43
C TYR A 106 17.08 12.54 6.55
N SER A 107 15.78 12.33 6.31
CA SER A 107 15.13 11.02 6.48
C SER A 107 15.39 10.03 5.31
N HIS A 108 16.03 10.47 4.22
CA HIS A 108 16.22 9.68 3.02
C HIS A 108 17.69 9.65 2.57
N TYR A 109 18.55 9.10 3.42
CA TYR A 109 19.83 8.55 2.97
C TYR A 109 19.69 7.02 2.93
N TRP A 110 19.47 6.49 1.72
CA TRP A 110 19.78 5.12 1.33
C TRP A 110 20.59 5.20 0.04
#